data_AF-A0A976QAI6-F1
#
_entry.id   AF-A0A976QAI6-F1
#
_cell.length_a   1.000
_cell.length_b   1.000
_cell.length_c   1.000
_cell.angle_alpha   90.00
_cell.angle_beta   90.00
_cell.angle_gamma   90.00
#
_symmetry.space_group_name_H-M   'P 1'
#
loop_
_entity.id
_entity.type
_entity.pdbx_description
1 polymer ?
#
loop_
_entity_poly.entity_id
_entity_poly.type
_entity_poly.pdbx_seq_one_letter_code
_entity_poly.pdbx_strand_id
1 'polypeptide(L)'
;MADSKDPTEFKDPDRTLMRPNPGGRLVVASPRLLDPLKGLGPYRPLRPQILFKTNPLASGAMDLIQLASRLGREVADPGSPKLLEHCLLGLADYVTGLKTAAVDVKTQSKASYCLAAFIDEFVLETPWGAHGPWAKKSLLETLHQDSWGGERVFVWIDAWLEQPSLHRYQLEYILLLLRLGFRGKYGVIHNGKASLDHLKGRIEYALGLPPVDRHQCLSTEPIEPIIRPHKARLTPFWVLLSWTGLALCLVMILLMTRLENRSETLTAMVLSKNPGPPASSQ
;
A
#
# COMPACT_ATOMS: atom_id res chain seq x y z
N MET A 1 -15.89 -53.19 -70.78
CA MET A 1 -15.99 -51.91 -71.51
C MET A 1 -16.26 -50.85 -70.45
N ALA A 2 -15.35 -49.88 -70.29
CA ALA A 2 -15.26 -48.82 -69.26
C ALA A 2 -15.10 -49.32 -67.82
N ASP A 3 -13.94 -49.25 -67.14
CA ASP A 3 -13.04 -48.12 -66.85
C ASP A 3 -13.69 -47.05 -65.95
N SER A 4 -13.46 -47.15 -64.65
CA SER A 4 -13.55 -46.03 -63.72
C SER A 4 -12.57 -46.24 -62.57
N LYS A 5 -11.39 -45.67 -62.78
CA LYS A 5 -10.34 -45.40 -61.81
C LYS A 5 -10.93 -44.55 -60.68
N ASP A 6 -10.77 -45.00 -59.43
CA ASP A 6 -10.84 -44.10 -58.28
C ASP A 6 -9.48 -44.09 -57.58
N PRO A 7 -8.64 -43.07 -57.82
CA PRO A 7 -7.38 -42.89 -57.13
C PRO A 7 -7.59 -41.82 -56.04
N THR A 8 -7.52 -42.18 -54.75
CA THR A 8 -7.09 -41.30 -53.65
C THR A 8 -7.29 -41.96 -52.29
N GLU A 9 -6.41 -42.89 -51.92
CA GLU A 9 -6.16 -43.18 -50.51
C GLU A 9 -5.01 -42.29 -50.03
N PHE A 10 -5.34 -41.04 -49.71
CA PHE A 10 -4.42 -40.17 -48.96
C PHE A 10 -4.54 -40.54 -47.48
N LYS A 11 -3.59 -41.38 -47.04
CA LYS A 11 -3.27 -41.61 -45.63
C LYS A 11 -2.64 -40.33 -45.07
N ASP A 12 -3.42 -39.59 -44.29
CA ASP A 12 -2.96 -38.40 -43.58
C ASP A 12 -2.61 -38.78 -42.13
N PRO A 13 -1.33 -38.95 -41.75
CA PRO A 13 -0.94 -39.30 -40.40
C PRO A 13 -0.91 -38.12 -39.41
N ASP A 14 -1.19 -36.89 -39.84
CA ASP A 14 -1.11 -35.70 -38.96
C ASP A 14 -2.48 -35.22 -38.47
N ARG A 15 -3.25 -36.14 -37.89
CA ARG A 15 -4.42 -35.78 -37.08
C ARG A 15 -3.93 -35.24 -35.74
N THR A 16 -3.42 -34.01 -35.76
CA THR A 16 -3.13 -33.21 -34.56
C THR A 16 -4.47 -32.94 -33.87
N LEU A 17 -4.83 -33.83 -32.95
CA LEU A 17 -5.91 -33.64 -32.00
C LEU A 17 -5.54 -32.44 -31.10
N MET A 18 -5.86 -31.23 -31.55
CA MET A 18 -5.98 -30.08 -30.67
C MET A 18 -7.09 -30.40 -29.65
N ARG A 19 -6.67 -30.84 -28.46
CA ARG A 19 -7.51 -30.75 -27.27
C ARG A 19 -7.69 -29.25 -26.98
N PRO A 20 -8.91 -28.69 -27.03
CA PRO A 20 -9.12 -27.37 -26.45
C PRO A 20 -8.84 -27.48 -24.96
N ASN A 21 -7.89 -26.68 -24.47
CA ASN A 21 -7.64 -26.52 -23.05
C ASN A 21 -8.79 -25.69 -22.45
N PRO A 22 -9.71 -26.27 -21.66
CA PRO A 22 -10.78 -25.51 -21.05
C PRO A 22 -10.25 -24.98 -19.70
N GLY A 23 -10.04 -23.67 -19.63
CA GLY A 23 -9.76 -23.00 -18.36
C GLY A 23 -8.29 -22.76 -18.11
N GLY A 24 -7.83 -21.59 -18.54
CA GLY A 24 -6.49 -21.14 -18.20
C GLY A 24 -6.08 -19.88 -18.92
N ARG A 25 -6.97 -18.88 -19.01
CA ARG A 25 -6.50 -17.52 -19.27
C ARG A 25 -5.73 -17.09 -18.02
N LEU A 26 -4.45 -17.47 -17.97
CA LEU A 26 -3.48 -16.81 -17.13
C LEU A 26 -3.66 -15.32 -17.41
N VAL A 27 -3.99 -14.56 -16.37
CA VAL A 27 -3.88 -13.11 -16.39
C VAL A 27 -2.40 -12.85 -16.58
N VAL A 28 -1.98 -12.76 -17.85
CA VAL A 28 -0.67 -12.25 -18.21
C VAL A 28 -0.79 -10.78 -17.88
N ALA A 29 -0.22 -10.40 -16.73
CA ALA A 29 -0.03 -9.01 -16.37
C ALA A 29 0.51 -8.29 -17.61
N SER A 30 -0.14 -7.21 -18.04
CA SER A 30 0.28 -6.48 -19.22
C SER A 30 1.79 -6.20 -19.12
N PRO A 31 2.62 -6.55 -20.13
CA PRO A 31 4.08 -6.40 -20.06
C PRO A 31 4.54 -4.99 -19.70
N ARG A 32 3.70 -3.99 -20.01
CA ARG A 32 3.89 -2.57 -19.67
C ARG A 32 3.93 -2.31 -18.16
N LEU A 33 3.21 -3.09 -17.35
CA LEU A 33 3.07 -2.90 -15.89
C LEU A 33 4.28 -3.35 -15.06
N LEU A 34 5.22 -4.05 -15.69
CA LEU A 34 6.35 -4.69 -15.02
C LEU A 34 7.65 -3.88 -15.07
N ASP A 35 7.73 -2.86 -15.92
CA ASP A 35 8.95 -2.06 -16.11
C ASP A 35 9.36 -1.23 -14.89
N PRO A 36 8.46 -0.58 -14.13
CA PRO A 36 8.83 0.12 -12.89
C PRO A 36 9.22 -0.82 -11.75
N LEU A 37 8.95 -2.13 -11.89
CA LEU A 37 9.07 -3.13 -10.84
C LEU A 37 10.30 -4.03 -11.00
N LYS A 38 11.15 -3.75 -12.01
CA LYS A 38 12.45 -4.41 -12.22
C LYS A 38 13.39 -4.08 -11.05
N GLY A 39 13.44 -4.99 -10.06
CA GLY A 39 14.25 -4.87 -8.84
C GLY A 39 13.50 -5.25 -7.56
N LEU A 40 12.17 -5.34 -7.61
CA LEU A 40 11.32 -5.52 -6.43
C LEU A 40 11.01 -7.00 -6.14
N GLY A 41 12.00 -7.81 -5.77
CA GLY A 41 11.82 -9.18 -5.24
C GLY A 41 10.99 -10.16 -6.09
N PRO A 42 10.76 -11.40 -5.60
CA PRO A 42 9.93 -12.37 -6.31
C PRO A 42 8.44 -12.00 -6.29
N TYR A 43 7.83 -11.98 -7.47
CA TYR A 43 6.39 -11.77 -7.69
C TYR A 43 5.59 -12.97 -7.16
N ARG A 44 4.71 -12.74 -6.16
CA ARG A 44 3.67 -13.72 -5.76
C ARG A 44 2.32 -13.19 -6.23
N PRO A 45 1.68 -13.83 -7.23
CA PRO A 45 0.41 -13.34 -7.73
C PRO A 45 -0.64 -13.40 -6.62
N LEU A 46 -1.40 -12.32 -6.43
CA LEU A 46 -2.61 -12.35 -5.61
C LEU A 46 -3.57 -13.34 -6.26
N ARG A 47 -3.74 -14.52 -5.66
CA ARG A 47 -4.78 -15.44 -6.08
C ARG A 47 -6.11 -14.81 -5.67
N PRO A 48 -7.03 -14.49 -6.60
CA PRO A 48 -8.37 -14.13 -6.21
C PRO A 48 -8.90 -15.27 -5.33
N GLN A 49 -9.33 -14.95 -4.11
CA GLN A 49 -10.13 -15.89 -3.34
C GLN A 49 -11.24 -16.35 -4.29
N ILE A 50 -11.43 -17.66 -4.40
CA ILE A 50 -12.23 -18.34 -5.43
C ILE A 50 -13.60 -17.65 -5.67
N LEU A 51 -14.13 -17.03 -4.61
CA LEU A 51 -15.31 -16.14 -4.58
C LEU A 51 -15.39 -15.07 -5.69
N PHE A 52 -14.28 -14.40 -6.04
CA PHE A 52 -14.33 -13.16 -6.84
C PHE A 52 -13.98 -13.37 -8.33
N LYS A 53 -13.76 -14.63 -8.74
CA LYS A 53 -13.23 -14.95 -10.08
C LYS A 53 -14.18 -14.57 -11.23
N THR A 54 -15.48 -14.48 -10.97
CA THR A 54 -16.51 -14.17 -11.98
C THR A 54 -16.81 -12.69 -12.13
N ASN A 55 -16.28 -11.84 -11.25
CA ASN A 55 -16.63 -10.43 -11.22
C ASN A 55 -15.70 -9.61 -12.17
N PRO A 56 -16.24 -8.92 -13.20
CA PRO A 56 -15.44 -8.13 -14.13
C PRO A 56 -14.72 -6.95 -13.46
N LEU A 57 -15.31 -6.37 -12.40
CA LEU A 57 -14.70 -5.25 -11.65
C LEU A 57 -13.44 -5.70 -10.91
N ALA A 58 -13.53 -6.85 -10.23
CA ALA A 58 -12.44 -7.39 -9.43
C ALA A 58 -11.33 -8.01 -10.31
N SER A 59 -11.70 -8.74 -11.35
CA SER A 59 -10.73 -9.39 -12.25
C SER A 59 -9.89 -8.37 -13.01
N GLY A 60 -10.49 -7.30 -13.55
CA GLY A 60 -9.76 -6.25 -14.27
C GLY A 60 -8.84 -5.42 -13.37
N ALA A 61 -9.16 -5.28 -12.09
CA ALA A 61 -8.39 -4.47 -11.14
C ALA A 61 -7.17 -5.21 -10.55
N MET A 62 -7.05 -6.52 -10.77
CA MET A 62 -6.09 -7.37 -10.06
C MET A 62 -4.63 -6.96 -10.27
N ASP A 63 -4.26 -6.54 -11.48
CA ASP A 63 -2.89 -6.11 -11.78
C ASP A 63 -2.51 -4.83 -11.03
N LEU A 64 -3.44 -3.87 -10.98
CA LEU A 64 -3.27 -2.62 -10.24
C LEU A 64 -3.27 -2.84 -8.72
N ILE A 65 -4.13 -3.73 -8.22
CA ILE A 65 -4.15 -4.10 -6.81
C ILE A 65 -2.82 -4.74 -6.39
N GLN A 66 -2.28 -5.62 -7.23
CA GLN A 66 -0.98 -6.24 -6.98
C GLN A 66 0.13 -5.19 -6.96
N LEU A 67 0.12 -4.26 -7.92
CA LEU A 67 1.06 -3.14 -7.95
C LEU A 67 0.96 -2.30 -6.67
N ALA A 68 -0.25 -1.90 -6.26
CA ALA A 68 -0.48 -1.12 -5.04
C ALA A 68 0.05 -1.83 -3.79
N SER A 69 -0.21 -3.13 -3.68
CA SER A 69 0.28 -3.94 -2.54
C SER A 69 1.81 -4.02 -2.47
N ARG A 70 2.50 -3.94 -3.61
CA ARG A 70 3.96 -3.88 -3.65
C ARG A 70 4.46 -2.50 -3.30
N LEU A 71 3.86 -1.46 -3.86
CA LEU A 71 4.22 -0.07 -3.56
C LEU A 71 4.10 0.23 -2.06
N GLY A 72 3.02 -0.22 -1.41
CA GLY A 72 2.82 -0.03 0.03
C GLY A 72 3.86 -0.74 0.92
N ARG A 73 4.66 -1.67 0.38
CA ARG A 73 5.71 -2.39 1.12
C ARG A 73 7.10 -1.79 0.92
N GLU A 74 7.29 -0.97 -0.10
CA GLU A 74 8.61 -0.45 -0.47
C GLU A 74 8.98 0.80 0.32
N VAL A 75 10.18 0.76 0.89
CA VAL A 75 10.76 1.84 1.71
C VAL A 75 11.61 2.78 0.86
N ALA A 76 12.19 2.27 -0.23
CA ALA A 76 13.00 3.06 -1.15
C ALA A 76 12.09 3.80 -2.13
N ASP A 77 12.37 5.10 -2.34
CA ASP A 77 11.61 5.99 -3.22
C ASP A 77 11.61 5.47 -4.67
N PRO A 78 10.50 4.91 -5.17
CA PRO A 78 10.33 4.65 -6.60
C PRO A 78 9.86 5.93 -7.33
N GLY A 79 9.71 7.05 -6.60
CA GLY A 79 9.02 8.32 -6.88
C GLY A 79 9.59 9.17 -8.01
N SER A 80 10.02 8.49 -9.06
CA SER A 80 9.91 9.03 -10.39
C SER A 80 8.44 9.40 -10.69
N PRO A 81 8.16 10.57 -11.28
CA PRO A 81 6.83 10.92 -11.80
C PRO A 81 6.28 9.89 -12.79
N LYS A 82 7.15 9.05 -13.35
CA LYS A 82 6.81 7.91 -14.20
C LYS A 82 5.91 6.89 -13.50
N LEU A 83 6.02 6.70 -12.18
CA LEU A 83 5.15 5.74 -11.47
C LEU A 83 3.69 6.21 -11.43
N LEU A 84 3.47 7.51 -11.22
CA LEU A 84 2.13 8.10 -11.25
C LEU A 84 1.53 7.98 -12.66
N GLU A 85 2.29 8.37 -13.68
CA GLU A 85 1.90 8.22 -15.09
C GLU A 85 1.57 6.76 -15.42
N HIS A 86 2.37 5.83 -14.91
CA HIS A 86 2.17 4.42 -15.10
C HIS A 86 0.85 3.91 -14.49
N CYS A 87 0.51 4.36 -13.28
CA CYS A 87 -0.76 4.01 -12.63
C CYS A 87 -1.96 4.66 -13.34
N LEU A 88 -1.80 5.89 -13.86
CA LEU A 88 -2.83 6.55 -14.68
C LEU A 88 -3.12 5.77 -15.96
N LEU A 89 -2.08 5.32 -16.67
CA LEU A 89 -2.23 4.47 -17.85
C LEU A 89 -2.89 3.13 -17.50
N GLY A 90 -2.47 2.48 -16.42
CA GLY A 90 -3.09 1.24 -15.97
C GLY A 90 -4.57 1.41 -15.61
N LEU A 91 -4.97 2.55 -15.02
CA LEU A 91 -6.37 2.87 -14.75
C LEU A 91 -7.17 3.12 -16.04
N ALA A 92 -6.56 3.75 -17.05
CA ALA A 92 -7.19 3.91 -18.36
C ALA A 92 -7.40 2.56 -19.07
N ASP A 93 -6.41 1.66 -18.98
CA ASP A 93 -6.52 0.28 -19.48
C ASP A 93 -7.62 -0.49 -18.73
N TYR A 94 -7.70 -0.32 -17.40
CA TYR A 94 -8.77 -0.91 -16.59
C TYR A 94 -10.16 -0.46 -17.04
N VAL A 95 -10.38 0.84 -17.21
CA VAL A 95 -11.66 1.39 -17.69
C VAL A 95 -11.99 0.87 -19.08
N THR A 96 -10.99 0.74 -19.96
CA THR A 96 -11.15 0.14 -21.29
C THR A 96 -11.56 -1.33 -21.19
N GLY A 97 -10.95 -2.08 -20.28
CA GLY A 97 -11.35 -3.45 -19.94
C GLY A 97 -12.82 -3.54 -19.51
N LEU A 98 -13.28 -2.65 -18.62
CA LEU A 98 -14.67 -2.63 -18.18
C LEU A 98 -15.66 -2.29 -19.31
N LYS A 99 -15.28 -1.41 -20.24
CA LYS A 99 -16.06 -1.11 -21.44
C LYS A 99 -16.24 -2.35 -22.30
N THR A 100 -15.15 -3.10 -22.55
CA THR A 100 -15.24 -4.36 -23.33
C THR A 100 -16.07 -5.44 -22.64
N ALA A 101 -16.13 -5.42 -21.30
CA ALA A 101 -16.99 -6.28 -20.50
C ALA A 101 -18.46 -5.78 -20.40
N ALA A 102 -18.84 -4.76 -21.16
CA ALA A 102 -20.19 -4.17 -21.20
C ALA A 102 -20.73 -3.69 -19.83
N VAL A 103 -19.84 -3.25 -18.94
CA VAL A 103 -20.23 -2.65 -17.65
C VAL A 103 -20.84 -1.26 -17.87
N ASP A 104 -21.86 -0.88 -17.12
CA ASP A 104 -22.46 0.46 -17.19
C ASP A 104 -21.46 1.60 -16.87
N VAL A 105 -21.59 2.74 -17.54
CA VAL A 105 -20.68 3.89 -17.42
C VAL A 105 -20.62 4.44 -15.98
N LYS A 106 -21.75 4.49 -15.26
CA LYS A 106 -21.74 4.95 -13.85
C LYS A 106 -20.99 3.95 -12.97
N THR A 107 -21.14 2.66 -13.23
CA THR A 107 -20.39 1.62 -12.51
C THR A 107 -18.90 1.67 -12.84
N GLN A 108 -18.52 1.90 -14.10
CA GLN A 108 -17.12 2.09 -14.50
C GLN A 108 -16.48 3.25 -13.73
N SER A 109 -17.15 4.41 -13.68
CA SER A 109 -16.65 5.61 -13.00
C SER A 109 -16.49 5.40 -11.48
N LYS A 110 -17.47 4.73 -10.84
CA LYS A 110 -17.37 4.39 -9.42
C LYS A 110 -16.26 3.38 -9.15
N ALA A 111 -16.09 2.37 -10.01
CA ALA A 111 -15.06 1.36 -9.86
C ALA A 111 -13.65 1.95 -10.01
N SER A 112 -13.42 2.80 -11.02
CA SER A 112 -12.14 3.48 -11.20
C SER A 112 -11.82 4.41 -10.03
N TYR A 113 -12.83 5.10 -9.50
CA TYR A 113 -12.68 5.94 -8.31
C TYR A 113 -12.26 5.11 -7.09
N CYS A 114 -12.95 3.99 -6.82
CA CYS A 114 -12.60 3.11 -5.71
C CYS A 114 -11.16 2.58 -5.84
N LEU A 115 -10.73 2.22 -7.05
CA LEU A 115 -9.37 1.75 -7.30
C LEU A 115 -8.33 2.85 -7.13
N ALA A 116 -8.59 4.05 -7.64
CA ALA A 116 -7.72 5.21 -7.45
C ALA A 116 -7.57 5.56 -5.96
N ALA A 117 -8.67 5.59 -5.22
CA ALA A 117 -8.67 5.84 -3.78
C ALA A 117 -7.87 4.76 -3.01
N PHE A 118 -8.01 3.50 -3.42
CA PHE A 118 -7.24 2.39 -2.86
C PHE A 118 -5.73 2.55 -3.09
N ILE A 119 -5.31 2.84 -4.32
CA ILE A 119 -3.88 3.02 -4.64
C ILE A 119 -3.32 4.25 -3.91
N ASP A 120 -4.05 5.37 -3.92
CA ASP A 120 -3.64 6.61 -3.26
C ASP A 120 -3.42 6.38 -1.76
N GLU A 121 -4.32 5.69 -1.06
CA GLU A 121 -4.16 5.38 0.36
C GLU A 121 -2.86 4.59 0.62
N PHE A 122 -2.59 3.57 -0.19
CA PHE A 122 -1.43 2.69 -0.02
C PHE A 122 -0.11 3.43 -0.28
N VAL A 123 -0.10 4.31 -1.29
CA VAL A 123 1.08 5.12 -1.60
C VAL A 123 1.31 6.19 -0.53
N LEU A 124 0.26 6.89 -0.10
CA LEU A 124 0.36 7.95 0.91
C LEU A 124 0.74 7.42 2.31
N GLU A 125 0.52 6.13 2.59
CA GLU A 125 1.03 5.47 3.79
C GLU A 125 2.54 5.21 3.78
N THR A 126 3.19 5.29 2.61
CA THR A 126 4.65 5.12 2.51
C THR A 126 5.39 6.41 2.88
N PRO A 127 6.63 6.31 3.41
CA PRO A 127 7.44 7.49 3.73
C PRO A 127 7.72 8.41 2.53
N TRP A 128 7.83 7.84 1.31
CA TRP A 128 8.13 8.60 0.10
C TRP A 128 6.86 9.19 -0.55
N GLY A 129 5.72 8.50 -0.47
CA GLY A 129 4.46 8.97 -1.06
C GLY A 129 3.94 10.26 -0.43
N ALA A 130 4.14 10.45 0.88
CA ALA A 130 3.72 11.64 1.61
C ALA A 130 4.54 12.91 1.30
N HIS A 131 5.76 12.76 0.77
CA HIS A 131 6.65 13.89 0.47
C HIS A 131 6.91 14.08 -1.04
N GLY A 132 6.48 13.13 -1.87
CA GLY A 132 6.72 13.11 -3.31
C GLY A 132 5.65 13.83 -4.15
N PRO A 133 5.75 13.70 -5.49
CA PRO A 133 4.77 14.25 -6.43
C PRO A 133 3.33 13.80 -6.16
N TRP A 134 3.16 12.59 -5.60
CA TRP A 134 1.88 11.99 -5.30
C TRP A 134 1.07 12.76 -4.24
N ALA A 135 1.76 13.36 -3.25
CA ALA A 135 1.13 14.19 -2.23
C ALA A 135 0.61 15.53 -2.78
N LYS A 136 1.17 16.00 -3.92
CA LYS A 136 0.74 17.24 -4.56
C LYS A 136 -0.42 17.04 -5.54
N LYS A 137 -0.45 15.87 -6.19
CA LYS A 137 -1.46 15.53 -7.18
C LYS A 137 -1.66 14.01 -7.24
N SER A 138 -2.63 13.52 -6.49
CA SER A 138 -2.91 12.08 -6.38
C SER A 138 -3.65 11.56 -7.63
N LEU A 139 -3.86 10.23 -7.73
CA LEU A 139 -4.66 9.66 -8.80
C LEU A 139 -6.11 10.14 -8.73
N LEU A 140 -6.68 10.20 -7.53
CA LEU A 140 -8.05 10.66 -7.29
C LEU A 140 -8.22 12.12 -7.69
N GLU A 141 -7.27 12.98 -7.33
CA GLU A 141 -7.30 14.39 -7.73
C GLU A 141 -7.13 14.54 -9.25
N THR A 142 -6.24 13.77 -9.87
CA THR A 142 -5.97 13.84 -11.31
C THR A 142 -7.14 13.36 -12.15
N LEU A 143 -7.77 12.24 -11.78
CA LEU A 143 -8.81 11.59 -12.58
C LEU A 143 -10.22 12.06 -12.23
N HIS A 144 -10.46 12.39 -10.97
CA HIS A 144 -11.79 12.64 -10.43
C HIS A 144 -11.97 14.04 -9.84
N GLN A 145 -10.92 14.88 -9.87
CA GLN A 145 -10.92 16.24 -9.29
C GLN A 145 -11.36 16.23 -7.82
N ASP A 146 -11.06 15.15 -7.11
CA ASP A 146 -11.46 14.92 -5.73
C ASP A 146 -10.20 14.81 -4.87
N SER A 147 -9.96 15.84 -4.06
CA SER A 147 -8.75 15.99 -3.24
C SER A 147 -8.90 15.36 -1.85
N TRP A 148 -10.12 15.06 -1.40
CA TRP A 148 -10.41 14.47 -0.08
C TRP A 148 -11.05 13.08 -0.23
N GLY A 149 -10.22 12.18 -0.77
CA GLY A 149 -9.96 10.83 -0.26
C GLY A 149 -11.16 9.99 0.20
N GLY A 150 -11.69 9.16 -0.69
CA GLY A 150 -12.32 7.88 -0.34
C GLY A 150 -13.62 7.91 0.47
N GLU A 151 -14.09 9.05 0.97
CA GLU A 151 -15.31 9.13 1.79
C GLU A 151 -16.56 8.77 0.99
N ARG A 152 -16.60 9.20 -0.28
CA ARG A 152 -17.68 8.94 -1.24
C ARG A 152 -17.88 7.46 -1.51
N VAL A 153 -16.82 6.66 -1.37
CA VAL A 153 -16.90 5.20 -1.49
C VAL A 153 -17.90 4.65 -0.48
N PHE A 154 -17.87 5.14 0.76
CA PHE A 154 -18.77 4.66 1.80
C PHE A 154 -20.23 5.08 1.59
N VAL A 155 -20.46 6.26 1.01
CA VAL A 155 -21.80 6.67 0.57
C VAL A 155 -22.34 5.70 -0.49
N TRP A 156 -21.50 5.27 -1.43
CA TRP A 156 -21.90 4.28 -2.43
C TRP A 156 -22.09 2.90 -1.83
N ILE A 157 -21.27 2.49 -0.86
CA ILE A 157 -21.46 1.21 -0.15
C ILE A 157 -22.82 1.18 0.52
N ASP A 158 -23.20 2.23 1.26
CA ASP A 158 -24.50 2.27 1.94
C ASP A 158 -25.66 2.22 0.92
N ALA A 159 -25.57 2.96 -0.19
CA ALA A 159 -26.55 2.88 -1.28
C ALA A 159 -26.59 1.50 -1.97
N TRP A 160 -25.45 0.82 -2.09
CA TRP A 160 -25.40 -0.53 -2.67
C TRP A 160 -26.00 -1.59 -1.75
N LEU A 161 -25.88 -1.39 -0.43
CA LEU A 161 -26.46 -2.28 0.58
C LEU A 161 -27.99 -2.19 0.67
N GLU A 162 -28.62 -1.13 0.18
CA GLU A 162 -30.08 -1.05 0.08
C GLU A 162 -30.66 -2.06 -0.92
N GLN A 163 -29.90 -2.37 -1.99
CA GLN A 163 -30.32 -3.29 -3.05
C GLN A 163 -29.17 -4.25 -3.44
N PRO A 164 -28.78 -5.17 -2.54
CA PRO A 164 -27.57 -5.97 -2.69
C PRO A 164 -27.65 -6.98 -3.83
N SER A 165 -28.85 -7.42 -4.20
CA SER A 165 -29.08 -8.31 -5.34
C SER A 165 -28.72 -7.64 -6.67
N LEU A 166 -29.03 -6.35 -6.82
CA LEU A 166 -28.73 -5.56 -8.02
C LEU A 166 -27.27 -5.09 -8.05
N HIS A 167 -26.67 -4.88 -6.88
CA HIS A 167 -25.31 -4.35 -6.76
C HIS A 167 -24.27 -5.39 -6.31
N ARG A 168 -24.53 -6.67 -6.61
CA ARG A 168 -23.69 -7.79 -6.16
C ARG A 168 -22.22 -7.63 -6.56
N TYR A 169 -21.95 -7.28 -7.82
CA TYR A 169 -20.57 -7.12 -8.31
C TYR A 169 -19.85 -5.94 -7.64
N GLN A 170 -20.55 -4.84 -7.38
CA GLN A 170 -19.97 -3.68 -6.71
C GLN A 170 -19.63 -4.00 -5.25
N LEU A 171 -20.54 -4.71 -4.55
CA LEU A 171 -20.35 -5.17 -3.17
C LEU A 171 -19.21 -6.19 -3.04
N GLU A 172 -19.11 -7.15 -3.96
CA GLU A 172 -18.00 -8.10 -4.00
C GLU A 172 -16.66 -7.38 -4.25
N TYR A 173 -16.64 -6.44 -5.18
CA TYR A 173 -15.45 -5.67 -5.52
C TYR A 173 -14.95 -4.82 -4.35
N ILE A 174 -15.85 -4.10 -3.69
CA ILE A 174 -15.45 -3.27 -2.55
C ILE A 174 -15.08 -4.12 -1.32
N LEU A 175 -15.75 -5.25 -1.11
CA LEU A 175 -15.37 -6.20 -0.06
C LEU A 175 -13.94 -6.71 -0.27
N LEU A 176 -13.54 -6.98 -1.52
CA LEU A 176 -12.16 -7.34 -1.86
C LEU A 176 -11.18 -6.24 -1.45
N LEU A 177 -11.42 -4.98 -1.84
CA LEU A 177 -10.55 -3.85 -1.47
C LEU A 177 -10.46 -3.66 0.05
N LEU A 178 -11.59 -3.78 0.76
CA LEU A 178 -11.64 -3.69 2.22
C LEU A 178 -10.87 -4.83 2.91
N ARG A 179 -10.96 -6.06 2.38
CA ARG A 179 -10.18 -7.22 2.88
C ARG A 179 -8.69 -7.07 2.62
N LEU A 180 -8.30 -6.37 1.56
CA LEU A 180 -6.90 -6.08 1.24
C LEU A 180 -6.30 -4.94 2.06
N GLY A 181 -7.11 -4.19 2.80
CA GLY A 181 -6.64 -3.18 3.75
C GLY A 181 -7.09 -1.76 3.46
N PHE A 182 -7.98 -1.52 2.49
CA PHE A 182 -8.58 -0.20 2.30
C PHE A 182 -9.34 0.26 3.55
N ARG A 183 -9.03 1.46 4.06
CA ARG A 183 -9.67 2.04 5.25
C ARG A 183 -10.49 3.28 4.94
N GLY A 184 -10.05 4.10 4.01
CA GLY A 184 -10.59 5.42 3.72
C GLY A 184 -10.83 6.23 5.00
N LYS A 185 -12.02 6.83 5.15
CA LYS A 185 -12.39 7.64 6.32
C LYS A 185 -12.19 6.93 7.66
N TYR A 186 -12.33 5.61 7.72
CA TYR A 186 -12.15 4.84 8.96
C TYR A 186 -10.68 4.68 9.39
N GLY A 187 -9.72 5.10 8.57
CA GLY A 187 -8.30 5.14 8.94
C GLY A 187 -7.97 6.20 10.00
N VAL A 188 -8.76 7.28 10.06
CA VAL A 188 -8.50 8.46 10.92
C VAL A 188 -9.47 8.53 12.11
N ILE A 189 -10.66 7.91 11.99
CA ILE A 189 -11.71 7.95 13.01
C ILE A 189 -11.36 7.07 14.23
N HIS A 190 -11.68 7.55 15.43
CA HIS A 190 -11.56 6.77 16.66
C HIS A 190 -12.42 5.50 16.59
N ASN A 191 -11.86 4.35 16.95
CA ASN A 191 -12.50 3.04 16.78
C ASN A 191 -12.86 2.66 15.33
N GLY A 192 -12.24 3.31 14.32
CA GLY A 192 -12.56 3.08 12.91
C GLY A 192 -12.37 1.63 12.44
N LYS A 193 -11.41 0.90 13.03
CA LYS A 193 -11.19 -0.53 12.74
C LYS A 193 -12.44 -1.37 13.05
N ALA A 194 -13.06 -1.19 14.22
CA ALA A 194 -14.26 -1.93 14.59
C ALA A 194 -15.44 -1.59 13.68
N SER A 195 -15.61 -0.31 13.33
CA SER A 195 -16.63 0.14 12.38
C SER A 195 -16.45 -0.47 11.00
N LEU A 196 -15.20 -0.58 10.54
CA LEU A 196 -14.85 -1.19 9.26
C LEU A 196 -15.10 -2.70 9.29
N ASP A 197 -14.77 -3.39 10.38
CA ASP A 197 -15.04 -4.82 10.55
C ASP A 197 -16.55 -5.10 10.63
N HIS A 198 -17.33 -4.20 11.24
CA HIS A 198 -18.79 -4.27 11.21
C HIS A 198 -19.34 -4.07 9.79
N LEU A 199 -18.80 -3.09 9.04
CA LEU A 199 -19.19 -2.86 7.65
C LEU A 199 -18.89 -4.06 6.74
N LYS A 200 -17.71 -4.68 6.88
CA LYS A 200 -17.37 -5.93 6.19
C LYS A 200 -18.40 -7.03 6.47
N GLY A 201 -18.78 -7.20 7.73
CA GLY A 201 -19.80 -8.17 8.13
C GLY A 201 -21.18 -7.89 7.50
N ARG A 202 -21.61 -6.62 7.42
CA ARG A 202 -22.85 -6.24 6.73
C ARG A 202 -22.81 -6.61 5.24
N ILE A 203 -21.69 -6.37 4.57
CA ILE A 203 -21.52 -6.70 3.14
C ILE A 203 -21.49 -8.22 2.94
N GLU A 204 -20.77 -8.96 3.78
CA GLU A 204 -20.70 -10.42 3.73
C GLU A 204 -22.09 -11.05 3.92
N TYR A 205 -22.85 -10.57 4.90
CA TYR A 205 -24.23 -10.99 5.12
C TYR A 205 -25.12 -10.69 3.92
N ALA A 206 -25.05 -9.47 3.36
CA ALA A 206 -25.82 -9.07 2.19
C ALA A 206 -25.49 -9.91 0.93
N LEU A 207 -24.26 -10.40 0.82
CA LEU A 207 -23.82 -11.27 -0.28
C LEU A 207 -24.15 -12.76 -0.07
N GLY A 208 -24.63 -13.12 1.12
CA GLY A 208 -24.88 -14.51 1.53
C GLY A 208 -23.59 -15.31 1.72
N LEU A 209 -22.49 -14.64 2.07
CA LEU A 209 -21.22 -15.29 2.32
C LEU A 209 -21.18 -15.86 3.74
N PRO A 210 -20.54 -17.03 3.96
CA PRO A 210 -20.37 -17.54 5.30
C PRO A 210 -19.59 -16.52 6.14
N PRO A 211 -19.95 -16.34 7.43
CA PRO A 211 -19.15 -15.55 8.34
C PRO A 211 -17.71 -16.05 8.27
N VAL A 212 -16.76 -15.18 7.97
CA VAL A 212 -15.35 -15.55 8.11
C VAL A 212 -15.12 -15.76 9.61
N ASP A 213 -14.73 -16.96 10.02
CA ASP A 213 -14.47 -17.30 11.43
C ASP A 213 -13.35 -16.42 11.98
N ARG A 214 -13.73 -15.26 12.54
CA ARG A 214 -12.81 -14.27 13.12
C ARG A 214 -12.00 -14.83 14.30
N HIS A 215 -12.45 -15.94 14.88
CA HIS A 215 -11.79 -16.64 15.98
C HIS A 215 -10.67 -17.59 15.53
N GLN A 216 -10.63 -18.03 14.27
CA GLN A 216 -9.55 -18.90 13.77
C GLN A 216 -8.26 -18.12 13.45
N CYS A 217 -8.34 -16.79 13.36
CA CYS A 217 -7.18 -15.90 13.30
C CYS A 217 -6.44 -15.73 14.65
N LEU A 218 -6.94 -16.33 15.75
CA LEU A 218 -6.29 -16.34 17.07
C LEU A 218 -5.45 -17.61 17.31
N SER A 219 -5.47 -18.57 16.39
CA SER A 219 -4.64 -19.78 16.45
C SER A 219 -3.58 -19.75 15.35
N THR A 220 -2.41 -19.23 15.71
CA THR A 220 -1.09 -19.74 15.27
C THR A 220 -0.91 -20.06 13.79
N GLU A 221 -1.08 -19.06 12.92
CA GLU A 221 0.02 -18.48 12.15
C GLU A 221 -0.36 -17.02 11.90
N PRO A 222 0.53 -16.03 12.11
CA PRO A 222 0.23 -14.70 11.66
C PRO A 222 0.04 -14.78 10.15
N ILE A 223 -1.19 -14.61 9.67
CA ILE A 223 -1.38 -14.00 8.36
C ILE A 223 -0.69 -12.66 8.54
N GLU A 224 0.58 -12.57 8.14
CA GLU A 224 1.33 -11.34 8.22
C GLU A 224 0.43 -10.30 7.58
N PRO A 225 0.06 -9.21 8.29
CA PRO A 225 -0.68 -8.16 7.64
C PRO A 225 0.15 -7.81 6.42
N ILE A 226 -0.44 -7.95 5.23
CA ILE A 226 0.23 -7.72 3.94
C ILE A 226 0.91 -6.34 3.94
N ILE A 227 0.45 -5.46 4.85
CA ILE A 227 0.94 -4.12 5.10
C ILE A 227 0.95 -3.92 6.62
N ARG A 228 2.15 -3.90 7.22
CA ARG A 228 2.30 -3.31 8.55
C ARG A 228 2.17 -1.80 8.36
N PRO A 229 1.28 -1.08 9.07
CA PRO A 229 1.38 0.36 9.11
C PRO A 229 2.77 0.67 9.63
N HIS A 230 3.64 1.18 8.76
CA HIS A 230 4.93 1.67 9.20
C HIS A 230 4.57 2.91 10.02
N LYS A 231 4.47 2.73 11.35
CA LYS A 231 4.65 3.84 12.27
C LYS A 231 6.01 4.37 11.89
N ALA A 232 6.04 5.42 11.07
CA ALA A 232 7.23 6.19 10.80
C ALA A 232 7.86 6.35 12.16
N ARG A 233 9.04 5.74 12.32
CA ARG A 233 9.80 5.85 13.56
C ARG A 233 10.28 7.29 13.56
N LEU A 234 9.38 8.23 13.82
CA LEU A 234 9.71 9.57 14.26
C LEU A 234 10.58 9.29 15.46
N THR A 235 11.89 9.49 15.30
CA THR A 235 12.77 9.62 16.43
C THR A 235 12.09 10.64 17.33
N PRO A 236 11.62 10.23 18.52
CA PRO A 236 10.88 11.15 19.37
C PRO A 236 11.78 12.36 19.57
N PHE A 237 11.28 13.56 19.35
CA PHE A 237 12.09 14.78 19.47
C PHE A 237 12.78 14.88 20.85
N TRP A 238 12.22 14.22 21.87
CA TRP A 238 12.82 13.98 23.18
C TRP A 238 14.20 13.31 23.14
N VAL A 239 14.47 12.42 22.18
CA VAL A 239 15.78 11.80 21.98
C VAL A 239 16.78 12.85 21.54
N LEU A 240 16.41 13.71 20.58
CA LEU A 240 17.25 14.82 20.14
C LEU A 240 17.54 15.77 21.31
N LEU A 241 16.51 16.07 22.11
CA LEU A 241 16.61 16.93 23.30
C LEU A 241 17.52 16.31 24.38
N SER A 242 17.52 14.99 24.52
CA SER A 242 18.40 14.27 25.46
C SER A 242 19.87 14.35 25.01
N TRP A 243 20.13 14.14 23.72
CA TRP A 243 21.49 14.24 23.17
C TRP A 243 22.06 15.66 23.23
N THR A 244 21.25 16.69 22.98
CA THR A 244 21.69 18.08 23.12
C THR A 244 21.98 18.44 24.58
N GLY A 245 21.14 17.98 25.52
CA GLY A 245 21.38 18.16 26.95
C GLY A 245 22.68 17.49 27.44
N LEU A 246 22.94 16.27 26.98
CA LEU A 246 24.15 15.53 27.35
C LEU A 246 25.42 16.20 26.80
N ALA A 247 25.38 16.66 25.54
CA ALA A 247 26.49 17.41 24.95
C ALA A 247 26.78 18.72 25.70
N LEU A 248 25.72 19.47 26.07
CA LEU A 248 25.87 20.72 26.84
C LEU A 248 26.47 20.46 28.23
N CYS A 249 26.04 19.40 28.90
CA CYS A 249 26.57 19.02 30.21
C CYS A 249 28.06 18.64 30.13
N LEU A 250 28.45 17.89 29.10
CA LEU A 250 29.85 17.50 28.88
C LEU A 250 30.73 18.72 28.62
N VAL A 251 30.25 19.69 27.82
CA VAL A 251 30.94 20.98 27.60
C VAL A 251 31.09 21.78 28.90
N MET A 252 30.05 21.84 29.73
CA MET A 252 30.09 22.51 31.05
C MET A 252 31.14 21.89 31.98
N ILE A 253 31.22 20.56 32.06
CA ILE A 253 32.22 19.86 32.88
C ILE A 253 33.64 20.16 32.37
N LEU A 254 33.84 20.17 31.05
CA LEU A 254 35.10 20.53 30.43
C LEU A 254 35.50 21.98 30.73
N LEU A 255 34.54 22.91 30.71
CA LEU A 255 34.79 24.31 31.05
C LEU A 255 35.13 24.47 32.54
N MET A 256 34.42 23.77 33.44
CA MET A 256 34.71 23.82 34.87
C MET A 256 36.10 23.30 35.20
N THR A 257 36.49 22.15 34.65
CA THR A 257 37.84 21.60 34.85
C THR A 257 38.92 22.53 34.26
N ARG A 258 38.65 23.19 33.13
CA ARG A 258 39.56 24.20 32.55
C ARG A 258 39.67 25.47 33.40
N LEU A 259 38.58 25.89 34.05
CA LEU A 259 38.55 27.06 34.93
C LEU A 259 39.27 26.78 36.25
N GLU A 260 39.05 25.61 36.84
CA GLU A 260 39.70 25.17 38.08
C GLU A 260 41.22 25.10 37.90
N ASN A 261 41.69 24.43 36.83
CA ASN A 261 43.12 24.37 36.49
C ASN A 261 43.75 25.77 36.29
N ARG A 262 43.00 26.73 35.69
CA ARG A 262 43.49 28.11 35.52
C ARG A 262 43.51 28.88 36.84
N SER A 263 42.56 28.62 37.74
CA SER A 263 42.50 29.26 39.06
C SER A 263 43.65 28.83 39.97
N GLU A 264 44.01 27.54 39.96
CA GLU A 264 45.15 27.00 40.72
C GLU A 264 46.48 27.56 40.20
N THR A 265 46.60 27.75 38.89
CA THR A 265 47.80 28.34 38.29
C THR A 265 47.99 29.80 38.70
N LEU A 266 46.91 30.59 38.76
CA LEU A 266 46.96 32.00 39.15
C LEU A 266 47.21 32.17 40.66
N THR A 267 46.59 31.33 41.50
CA THR A 267 46.86 31.33 42.95
C THR A 267 48.30 30.93 43.24
N ALA A 268 48.84 29.91 42.57
CA ALA A 268 50.25 29.53 42.67
C ALA A 268 51.21 30.63 42.21
N MET A 269 50.86 31.38 41.16
CA MET A 269 51.66 32.50 40.66
C MET A 269 51.59 33.75 41.55
N VAL A 270 50.48 33.97 42.26
CA VAL A 270 50.35 35.04 43.26
C VAL A 270 51.10 34.69 44.55
N LEU A 271 50.99 33.44 45.02
CA LEU A 271 51.71 32.94 46.21
C LEU A 271 53.23 32.91 45.99
N SER A 272 53.71 32.59 44.78
CA SER A 272 55.14 32.63 44.48
C SER A 272 55.70 34.05 44.35
N LYS A 273 54.86 35.03 44.00
CA LYS A 273 55.26 36.44 43.87
C LYS A 273 55.17 37.22 45.19
N ASN A 274 54.42 36.74 46.17
CA ASN A 274 54.29 37.40 47.47
C ASN A 274 54.27 36.36 48.61
N PRO A 275 55.44 35.91 49.11
CA PRO A 275 55.49 35.04 50.28
C PRO A 275 54.98 35.85 51.48
N GLY A 276 53.81 35.47 52.00
CA GLY A 276 53.24 36.10 53.20
C GLY A 276 54.23 36.07 54.38
N PRO A 277 54.14 37.05 55.30
CA PRO A 277 55.09 37.14 56.41
C PRO A 277 55.04 35.88 57.31
N PRO A 278 56.17 35.47 57.90
CA PRO A 278 56.25 34.23 58.67
C PRO A 278 55.28 34.25 59.85
N ALA A 279 54.55 33.14 60.01
CA ALA A 279 53.69 32.90 61.15
C ALA A 279 54.51 32.97 62.45
N SER A 280 54.17 33.95 63.29
CA SER A 280 54.61 34.02 64.68
C SER A 280 54.11 32.78 65.43
N SER A 281 55.03 31.86 65.71
CA SER A 281 54.87 30.83 66.74
C SER A 281 54.99 31.50 68.11
N GLN A 282 54.14 31.08 69.06
CA GLN A 282 54.47 31.21 70.49
C GLN A 282 55.69 30.36 70.82
#